data_AF-A0A961B481-F1
#
_entry.id   AF-A0A961B481-F1
#
_cell.length_a   1.000
_cell.length_b   1.000
_cell.length_c   1.000
_cell.angle_alpha   90.00
_cell.angle_beta   90.00
_cell.angle_gamma   90.00
#
_symmetry.space_group_name_H-M   'P 1'
#
loop_
_entity.id
_entity.type
_entity.pdbx_description
1 polymer ?
#
loop_
_entity_poly.entity_id
_entity_poly.type
_entity_poly.pdbx_seq_one_letter_code
_entity_poly.pdbx_strand_id
1 'polypeptide(L)'
;MSASQDCPISAVRASGFSSRRGFLAGLAGTFPGLALTDLLGRDGVLSGGHLHHPPRAKRVVQLFMAGAASHVDLFDYKPRLEKEHGKQWDPGEGVELFQSTPGASMKSVWDFRPHGKCG
;
A
#
# COMPACT_ATOMS: atom_id res chain seq x y z
N MET A 1 6.58 -50.88 -7.20
CA MET A 1 6.79 -49.82 -6.19
C MET A 1 8.27 -49.69 -5.93
N SER A 2 8.93 -48.71 -6.52
CA SER A 2 10.07 -48.02 -5.90
C SER A 2 10.36 -46.80 -6.76
N ALA A 3 9.84 -45.66 -6.31
CA ALA A 3 10.21 -44.36 -6.83
C ALA A 3 11.47 -43.93 -6.09
N SER A 4 12.62 -43.88 -6.76
CA SER A 4 13.79 -43.15 -6.27
C SER A 4 13.82 -41.82 -6.99
N GLN A 5 13.42 -40.79 -6.24
CA GLN A 5 13.38 -39.39 -6.63
C GLN A 5 14.80 -38.89 -6.92
N ASP A 6 15.05 -38.47 -8.16
CA ASP A 6 16.15 -37.57 -8.49
C ASP A 6 15.87 -36.21 -7.85
N CYS A 7 16.65 -35.87 -6.83
CA CYS A 7 16.58 -34.57 -6.18
C CYS A 7 17.53 -33.59 -6.90
N PRO A 8 17.04 -32.54 -7.59
CA PRO A 8 17.90 -31.58 -8.27
C PRO A 8 18.21 -30.44 -7.31
N ILE A 9 18.75 -30.73 -6.13
CA ILE A 9 19.42 -29.71 -5.33
C ILE A 9 20.89 -29.81 -5.70
N SER A 10 21.23 -29.15 -6.81
CA SER A 10 22.60 -28.93 -7.24
C SER A 10 23.37 -28.31 -6.07
N ALA A 11 24.21 -29.13 -5.45
CA ALA A 11 25.08 -28.69 -4.38
C ALA A 11 25.93 -27.54 -4.91
N VAL A 12 25.74 -26.34 -4.33
CA VAL A 12 26.64 -25.21 -4.54
C VAL A 12 28.01 -25.66 -4.05
N ARG A 13 28.85 -26.09 -5.00
CA ARG A 13 30.21 -26.52 -4.73
C ARG A 13 30.98 -25.29 -4.30
N ALA A 14 31.26 -25.17 -3.01
CA ALA A 14 32.22 -24.20 -2.49
C ALA A 14 33.61 -24.58 -3.04
N SER A 15 33.96 -24.06 -4.20
CA SER A 15 35.31 -24.16 -4.75
C SER A 15 36.21 -23.30 -3.87
N GLY A 16 37.04 -23.97 -3.06
CA GLY A 16 37.98 -23.34 -2.15
C GLY A 16 38.85 -22.29 -2.86
N PHE A 17 39.12 -21.20 -2.15
CA PHE A 17 40.02 -20.13 -2.57
C PHE A 17 41.48 -20.63 -2.66
N SER A 18 41.79 -21.44 -3.67
CA SER A 18 43.11 -22.07 -3.83
C SER A 18 44.17 -21.11 -4.43
N SER A 19 43.77 -19.94 -4.93
CA SER A 19 44.71 -18.94 -5.45
C SER A 19 44.38 -17.51 -5.01
N ARG A 20 45.42 -16.66 -4.88
CA ARG A 20 45.30 -15.23 -4.56
C ARG A 20 44.35 -14.50 -5.51
N ARG A 21 44.32 -14.91 -6.78
CA ARG A 21 43.41 -14.36 -7.80
C ARG A 21 41.96 -14.73 -7.50
N GLY A 22 41.69 -15.96 -7.06
CA GLY A 22 40.35 -16.40 -6.68
C GLY A 22 39.84 -15.67 -5.43
N PHE A 23 40.72 -15.45 -4.44
CA PHE A 23 40.38 -14.67 -3.25
C PHE A 23 40.07 -13.19 -3.58
N LEU A 24 40.94 -12.53 -4.35
CA LEU A 24 40.72 -11.15 -4.77
C LEU A 24 39.50 -11.00 -5.69
N ALA A 25 39.26 -11.96 -6.59
CA ALA A 25 38.06 -11.98 -7.43
C ALA A 25 36.78 -12.20 -6.60
N GLY A 26 36.82 -13.04 -5.58
CA GLY A 26 35.70 -13.26 -4.66
C GLY A 26 35.37 -12.03 -3.83
N LEU A 27 36.37 -11.36 -3.25
CA LEU A 27 36.17 -10.12 -2.49
C LEU A 27 35.77 -8.93 -3.37
N ALA A 28 36.34 -8.82 -4.57
CA ALA A 28 35.99 -7.77 -5.52
C ALA A 28 34.64 -8.00 -6.22
N GLY A 29 34.04 -9.19 -6.10
CA GLY A 29 32.76 -9.51 -6.72
C GLY A 29 31.54 -9.12 -5.89
N THR A 30 31.66 -9.05 -4.56
CA THR A 30 30.49 -8.90 -3.66
C THR A 30 30.00 -7.45 -3.57
N PHE A 31 30.85 -6.51 -3.18
CA PHE A 31 30.45 -5.10 -3.06
C PHE A 31 30.13 -4.43 -4.40
N PRO A 32 30.97 -4.58 -5.45
CA PRO A 32 30.63 -4.08 -6.79
C PRO A 32 29.42 -4.79 -7.39
N GLY A 33 29.22 -6.08 -7.09
CA GLY A 33 28.03 -6.83 -7.49
C GLY A 33 26.74 -6.21 -6.91
N LEU A 34 26.74 -5.89 -5.61
CA LEU A 34 25.61 -5.22 -4.96
C LEU A 34 25.36 -3.81 -5.54
N ALA A 35 26.42 -3.04 -5.75
CA ALA A 35 26.32 -1.72 -6.36
C ALA A 35 25.77 -1.79 -7.80
N LEU A 36 26.22 -2.78 -8.58
CA LEU A 36 25.72 -3.01 -9.93
C LEU A 36 24.25 -3.44 -9.93
N THR A 37 23.83 -4.26 -8.96
CA THR A 37 22.41 -4.64 -8.84
C THR A 37 21.50 -3.49 -8.44
N ASP A 38 21.95 -2.56 -7.58
CA ASP A 38 21.19 -1.34 -7.26
C ASP A 38 21.06 -0.42 -8.49
N LEU A 39 22.14 -0.26 -9.26
CA LEU A 39 22.14 0.57 -10.47
C LEU A 39 21.21 -0.03 -11.55
N LEU A 40 21.36 -1.32 -11.85
CA LEU A 40 20.48 -2.01 -12.80
C LEU A 40 19.03 -2.13 -12.29
N GLY A 41 18.80 -2.09 -10.98
CA GLY A 41 17.46 -2.03 -10.38
C GLY A 41 16.80 -0.66 -10.55
N ARG A 42 17.55 0.43 -10.41
CA ARG A 42 17.07 1.81 -10.68
C ARG A 42 16.78 2.04 -12.15
N ASP A 43 17.62 1.48 -13.03
CA ASP A 43 17.45 1.55 -14.48
C ASP A 43 16.37 0.56 -14.98
N GLY A 44 15.76 -0.23 -14.09
CA GLY A 44 14.67 -1.16 -14.42
C GLY A 44 15.11 -2.39 -15.21
N VAL A 45 16.42 -2.60 -15.40
CA VAL A 45 16.99 -3.71 -16.17
C VAL A 45 16.82 -5.06 -15.45
N LEU A 46 16.83 -5.07 -14.11
CA LEU A 46 16.61 -6.29 -13.30
C LEU A 46 15.14 -6.52 -12.93
N SER A 47 14.28 -5.53 -13.13
CA SER A 47 12.85 -5.68 -12.90
C SER A 47 12.26 -6.39 -14.11
N GLY A 48 12.00 -7.70 -13.97
CA GLY A 48 11.22 -8.44 -14.94
C GLY A 48 9.86 -7.78 -15.16
N GLY A 49 9.77 -6.95 -16.19
CA GLY A 49 8.57 -6.20 -16.52
C GLY A 49 8.46 -4.91 -15.71
N HIS A 50 8.48 -3.79 -16.42
CA HIS A 50 7.76 -2.60 -16.01
C HIS A 50 6.39 -3.01 -15.43
N LEU A 51 5.96 -2.37 -14.33
CA LEU A 51 4.57 -2.47 -13.89
C LEU A 51 3.67 -2.28 -15.14
N HIS A 52 2.75 -3.21 -15.40
CA HIS A 52 1.85 -3.14 -16.55
C HIS A 52 1.15 -1.76 -16.64
N HIS A 53 0.98 -1.10 -15.48
CA HIS A 53 0.55 0.28 -15.37
C HIS A 53 1.44 1.08 -14.43
N PRO A 54 1.73 2.35 -14.74
CA PRO A 54 2.43 3.21 -13.81
C PRO A 54 1.62 3.39 -12.51
N PRO A 55 2.28 3.47 -11.35
CA PRO A 55 1.58 3.65 -10.08
C PRO A 55 0.84 5.00 -10.08
N ARG A 56 -0.49 4.95 -9.92
CA ARG A 56 -1.35 6.15 -9.90
C ARG A 56 -1.45 6.78 -8.51
N ALA A 57 -1.39 5.96 -7.46
CA ALA A 57 -1.47 6.43 -6.07
C ALA A 57 -0.10 6.93 -5.59
N LYS A 58 -0.04 8.19 -5.16
CA LYS A 58 1.19 8.81 -4.65
C LYS A 58 1.29 8.80 -3.12
N ARG A 59 0.15 8.74 -2.43
CA ARG A 59 0.03 8.88 -0.97
C ARG A 59 -1.14 8.05 -0.48
N VAL A 60 -0.99 7.45 0.70
CA VAL A 60 -2.04 6.70 1.40
C VAL A 60 -2.26 7.36 2.77
N VAL A 61 -3.51 7.66 3.10
CA VAL A 61 -3.91 8.15 4.43
C VAL A 61 -4.70 7.04 5.11
N GLN A 62 -4.21 6.56 6.24
CA GLN A 62 -4.87 5.53 7.04
C GLN A 62 -5.51 6.18 8.27
N LEU A 63 -6.81 5.98 8.43
CA LEU A 63 -7.60 6.52 9.54
C LEU A 63 -7.96 5.39 10.50
N PHE A 64 -7.55 5.49 11.76
CA PHE A 64 -7.93 4.56 12.81
C PHE A 64 -9.14 5.12 13.57
N MET A 65 -10.33 4.66 13.21
CA MET A 65 -11.60 5.09 13.81
C MET A 65 -12.52 3.88 14.00
N ALA A 66 -13.35 3.93 15.04
CA ALA A 66 -14.40 2.93 15.23
C ALA A 66 -15.46 3.10 14.13
N GLY A 67 -15.72 2.04 13.35
CA GLY A 67 -16.72 2.08 12.26
C GLY A 67 -16.18 2.35 10.85
N ALA A 68 -14.86 2.55 10.72
CA ALA A 68 -14.19 2.90 9.46
C ALA A 68 -14.70 4.22 8.83
N ALA A 69 -13.97 4.70 7.82
CA ALA A 69 -14.43 5.84 7.02
C ALA A 69 -15.27 5.30 5.85
N SER A 70 -16.58 5.51 5.89
CA SER A 70 -17.47 5.07 4.82
C SER A 70 -17.29 5.96 3.58
N HIS A 71 -17.42 5.39 2.37
CA HIS A 71 -17.41 6.18 1.13
C HIS A 71 -18.49 7.27 1.14
N VAL A 72 -19.66 6.94 1.68
CA VAL A 72 -20.83 7.83 1.80
C VAL A 72 -20.54 9.01 2.72
N ASP A 73 -19.63 8.87 3.68
CA ASP A 73 -19.23 9.95 4.59
C ASP A 73 -18.08 10.80 4.07
N LEU A 74 -17.28 10.27 3.15
CA LEU A 74 -16.05 10.93 2.71
C LEU A 74 -16.24 11.87 1.50
N PHE A 75 -17.00 11.44 0.49
CA PHE A 75 -16.95 12.09 -0.84
C PHE A 75 -18.25 12.74 -1.29
N ASP A 76 -19.37 12.46 -0.61
CA ASP A 76 -20.66 12.98 -1.03
C ASP A 76 -20.92 14.38 -0.48
N TYR A 77 -21.39 15.27 -1.35
CA TYR A 77 -21.87 16.58 -0.95
C TYR A 77 -23.20 16.45 -0.20
N LYS A 78 -23.23 16.91 1.06
CA LYS A 78 -24.38 16.79 1.96
C LYS A 78 -25.00 18.15 2.30
N PRO A 79 -25.73 18.80 1.38
CA PRO A 79 -26.29 20.14 1.60
C PRO A 79 -27.35 20.17 2.72
N ARG A 80 -27.98 19.02 3.01
CA ARG A 80 -28.94 18.92 4.12
C ARG A 80 -28.26 19.07 5.48
N LEU A 81 -27.05 18.55 5.63
CA LEU A 81 -26.28 18.62 6.87
C LEU A 81 -25.88 20.07 7.20
N GLU A 82 -25.63 20.88 6.17
CA GLU A 82 -25.39 22.33 6.33
C GLU A 82 -26.65 23.07 6.79
N LYS A 83 -27.82 22.76 6.19
CA LYS A 83 -29.11 23.38 6.55
C LYS A 83 -29.59 23.01 7.95
N GLU A 84 -29.24 21.82 8.41
CA GLU A 84 -29.65 21.28 9.71
C GLU A 84 -28.56 21.45 10.78
N HIS A 85 -27.49 22.19 10.48
CA HIS A 85 -26.42 22.42 11.44
C HIS A 85 -26.93 22.98 12.77
N GLY A 86 -26.58 22.32 13.88
CA GLY A 86 -26.98 22.70 15.23
C GLY A 86 -28.38 22.23 15.64
N LYS A 87 -29.16 21.63 14.73
CA LYS A 87 -30.45 21.02 15.06
C LYS A 87 -30.24 19.62 15.63
N GLN A 88 -31.12 19.19 16.53
CA GLN A 88 -31.12 17.82 17.02
C GLN A 88 -31.34 16.86 15.85
N TRP A 89 -30.52 15.81 15.76
CA TRP A 89 -30.65 14.82 14.70
C TRP A 89 -31.91 13.99 14.93
N ASP A 90 -32.81 14.00 13.94
CA ASP A 90 -34.05 13.24 13.94
C ASP A 90 -34.07 12.34 12.68
N PRO A 91 -33.89 11.02 12.86
CA PRO A 91 -33.95 10.07 11.74
C PRO A 91 -35.38 9.84 11.23
N GLY A 92 -36.43 10.26 11.93
CA GLY A 92 -37.83 10.02 11.56
C GLY A 92 -38.32 8.58 11.73
N GLU A 93 -37.41 7.65 12.03
CA GLU A 93 -37.65 6.24 12.28
C GLU A 93 -36.77 5.73 13.43
N GLY A 94 -37.16 4.63 14.06
CA GLY A 94 -36.42 4.06 15.20
C GLY A 94 -35.11 3.43 14.75
N VAL A 95 -34.03 4.20 14.72
CA VAL A 95 -32.69 3.71 14.38
C VAL A 95 -31.92 3.37 15.66
N GLU A 96 -31.53 2.11 15.81
CA GLU A 96 -30.65 1.70 16.90
C GLU A 96 -29.20 2.12 16.58
N LEU A 97 -28.67 3.02 17.40
CA LEU A 97 -27.29 3.49 17.28
C LEU A 97 -26.40 2.70 18.24
N PHE A 98 -25.36 2.09 17.69
CA PHE A 98 -24.45 1.21 18.43
C PHE A 98 -23.58 1.94 19.47
N GLN A 99 -23.34 3.24 19.29
CA GLN A 99 -22.29 3.95 20.03
C GLN A 99 -22.78 4.99 21.06
N SER A 100 -23.96 5.60 20.89
CA SER A 100 -24.52 6.59 21.83
C SER A 100 -25.84 7.21 21.34
N THR A 101 -26.50 8.00 22.20
CA THR A 101 -27.53 8.96 21.79
C THR A 101 -26.90 10.01 20.85
N PRO A 102 -27.46 10.21 19.64
CA PRO A 102 -26.95 11.14 18.66
C PRO A 102 -27.18 12.58 19.14
N GLY A 103 -26.16 13.41 19.01
CA GLY A 103 -26.23 14.83 19.35
C GLY A 103 -26.84 15.70 18.25
N ALA A 104 -26.52 16.99 18.28
CA ALA A 104 -26.90 17.90 17.20
C ALA A 104 -26.14 17.59 15.90
N SER A 105 -26.84 17.74 14.76
CA SER A 105 -26.27 17.65 13.43
C SER A 105 -25.13 18.65 13.24
N MET A 106 -23.96 18.17 12.82
CA MET A 106 -22.76 18.98 12.64
C MET A 106 -22.44 19.10 11.15
N LYS A 107 -22.33 20.33 10.64
CA LYS A 107 -21.82 20.59 9.29
C LYS A 107 -20.33 20.26 9.21
N SER A 108 -19.81 20.05 8.00
CA SER A 108 -18.37 19.97 7.80
C SER A 108 -17.71 21.26 8.26
N VAL A 109 -16.55 21.14 8.93
CA VAL A 109 -15.75 22.29 9.34
C VAL A 109 -15.13 22.99 8.12
N TRP A 110 -14.99 22.27 7.02
CA TRP A 110 -14.42 22.74 5.76
C TRP A 110 -15.51 22.86 4.70
N ASP A 111 -15.42 23.90 3.87
CA ASP A 111 -16.30 24.07 2.72
C ASP A 111 -16.11 22.94 1.71
N PHE A 112 -17.22 22.36 1.24
CA PHE A 112 -17.14 21.33 0.22
C PHE A 112 -16.63 21.92 -1.11
N ARG A 113 -15.68 21.23 -1.72
CA ARG A 113 -15.16 21.56 -3.05
C ARG A 113 -15.05 20.28 -3.87
N PRO A 114 -15.76 20.17 -5.00
CA PRO A 114 -15.61 19.01 -5.86
C PRO A 114 -14.18 19.01 -6.43
N HIS A 115 -13.44 17.94 -6.14
CA HIS A 115 -12.06 17.76 -6.58
C HIS A 115 -11.93 16.46 -7.37
N GLY A 116 -11.39 16.55 -8.58
CA GLY A 116 -11.22 15.41 -9.49
C GLY A 116 -12.12 15.50 -10.72
N LYS A 117 -11.85 14.64 -11.71
CA LYS A 117 -12.69 14.44 -12.90
C LYS A 117 -13.56 13.18 -12.81
N CYS A 118 -13.56 12.52 -11.65
CA CYS A 118 -14.25 11.26 -11.43
C CYS A 118 -15.09 11.43 -10.16
N GLY A 119 -16.39 11.38 -10.36
CA GLY A 119 -17.47 11.75 -9.46
C GLY A 119 -18.70 11.97 -10.32
#